data_AF-U6DXX9-F1
#
_entry.id   AF-U6DXX9-F1
#
_cell.length_a   1.000
_cell.length_b   1.000
_cell.length_c   1.000
_cell.angle_alpha   90.00
_cell.angle_beta   90.00
_cell.angle_gamma   90.00
#
_symmetry.space_group_name_H-M   'P 1'
#
loop_
_entity.id
_entity.type
_entity.pdbx_description
1 polymer ?
#
loop_
_entity_poly.entity_id
_entity_poly.type
_entity_poly.pdbx_seq_one_letter_code
_entity_poly.pdbx_strand_id
1 'polypeptide(L)'
;RLEQYIPSRPLKTCELREPVLSAEIATKMARFHGMEMPFTKEPHWLFGTMERYLKQIQDLPPTGLPQMNLLETYSLKDEMGNLRKLLDSTPSPVVFCHNDVQEGNILLLSEPGTPDRLMLVDFEYSSYNYRGFDIGNHFCEWVYDYTHEEWPFYKAQPADYPSRGQQLHFIRHYLAEVKKGETISQEDQRKLEEDLLVEANRYALASHFFWGLWSILQASMSTIEFGYLEYAQSRFQFYFRQKGQLSGFPSS
;
A
#
# COMPACT_ATOMS: atom_id res chain seq x y z
N ARG A 1 -22.02 3.56 9.27
CA ARG A 1 -22.00 2.16 9.77
C ARG A 1 -21.97 2.20 11.30
N LEU A 2 -22.62 1.27 12.00
CA LEU A 2 -22.51 1.11 13.47
C LEU A 2 -21.77 -0.20 13.73
N GLU A 3 -20.70 -0.15 14.52
CA GLU A 3 -19.77 -1.27 14.73
C GLU A 3 -19.42 -1.41 16.21
N GLN A 4 -18.92 -2.58 16.60
CA GLN A 4 -18.46 -2.85 17.96
C GLN A 4 -17.25 -1.98 18.31
N TYR A 5 -17.26 -1.38 19.51
CA TYR A 5 -16.06 -0.72 20.05
C TYR A 5 -15.05 -1.75 20.54
N ILE A 6 -13.80 -1.62 20.09
CA ILE A 6 -12.71 -2.53 20.42
C ILE A 6 -11.70 -1.78 21.31
N PRO A 7 -11.51 -2.17 22.59
CA PRO A 7 -10.55 -1.54 23.49
C PRO A 7 -9.10 -1.65 22.98
N SER A 8 -8.62 -0.58 22.37
CA SER A 8 -7.37 -0.59 21.60
C SER A 8 -6.85 0.83 21.36
N ARG A 9 -5.65 0.90 20.76
CA ARG A 9 -5.15 2.11 20.10
C ARG A 9 -4.65 1.74 18.70
N PRO A 10 -4.70 2.65 17.71
CA PRO A 10 -3.96 2.45 16.47
C PRO A 10 -2.45 2.43 16.76
N LEU A 11 -1.70 1.80 15.84
CA LEU A 11 -0.26 1.97 15.80
C LEU A 11 0.11 3.38 15.35
N LYS A 12 1.37 3.75 15.58
CA LYS A 12 2.01 4.93 15.00
C LYS A 12 2.89 4.51 13.83
N THR A 13 3.16 5.44 12.91
CA THR A 13 4.03 5.21 11.75
C THR A 13 5.39 4.65 12.15
N CYS A 14 5.98 5.16 13.24
CA CYS A 14 7.27 4.71 13.75
C CYS A 14 7.25 3.30 14.37
N GLU A 15 6.08 2.76 14.73
CA GLU A 15 5.94 1.41 15.28
C GLU A 15 5.91 0.35 14.17
N LEU A 16 5.57 0.72 12.93
CA LEU A 16 5.52 -0.20 11.78
C LEU A 16 6.88 -0.87 11.50
N ARG A 17 7.97 -0.18 11.84
CA ARG A 17 9.36 -0.65 11.66
C ARG A 17 9.91 -1.49 12.79
N GLU A 18 9.19 -1.60 13.90
CA GLU A 18 9.64 -2.44 15.01
C GLU A 18 9.60 -3.90 14.57
N PRO A 19 10.71 -4.66 14.65
CA PRO A 19 10.77 -6.00 14.05
C PRO A 19 9.68 -6.96 14.55
N VAL A 20 9.30 -6.87 15.82
CA VAL A 20 8.25 -7.73 16.40
C VAL A 20 6.87 -7.37 15.87
N LEU A 21 6.53 -6.07 15.82
CA LEU A 21 5.25 -5.62 15.26
C LEU A 21 5.18 -5.87 13.76
N SER A 22 6.26 -5.58 13.03
CA SER A 22 6.35 -5.84 11.59
C SER A 22 6.15 -7.32 11.24
N ALA A 23 6.73 -8.23 12.03
CA ALA A 23 6.50 -9.67 11.89
C ALA A 23 5.04 -10.05 12.15
N GLU A 24 4.42 -9.49 13.19
CA GLU A 24 3.01 -9.76 13.51
C GLU A 24 2.06 -9.22 12.42
N ILE A 25 2.32 -8.01 11.90
CA ILE A 25 1.59 -7.44 10.76
C ILE A 25 1.71 -8.35 9.53
N ALA A 26 2.91 -8.84 9.23
CA ALA A 26 3.15 -9.77 8.13
C ALA A 26 2.33 -11.06 8.26
N THR A 27 2.31 -11.66 9.46
CA THR A 27 1.48 -12.84 9.75
C THR A 27 -0.01 -12.54 9.63
N LYS A 28 -0.47 -11.36 10.09
CA LYS A 28 -1.88 -10.95 9.99
C LYS A 28 -2.31 -10.73 8.54
N MET A 29 -1.50 -10.06 7.75
CA MET A 29 -1.73 -9.87 6.31
C MET A 29 -1.75 -11.21 5.57
N ALA A 30 -0.85 -12.16 5.89
CA ALA A 30 -0.86 -13.50 5.33
C ALA A 30 -2.18 -14.25 5.61
N ARG A 31 -2.68 -14.19 6.85
CA ARG A 31 -3.98 -14.77 7.21
C ARG A 31 -5.14 -14.11 6.47
N PHE A 32 -5.12 -12.78 6.34
CA PHE A 32 -6.13 -12.03 5.60
C PHE A 32 -6.16 -12.43 4.11
N HIS A 33 -4.99 -12.56 3.49
CA HIS A 33 -4.84 -13.03 2.11
C HIS A 33 -5.35 -14.47 1.90
N GLY A 34 -5.34 -15.30 2.95
CA GLY A 34 -5.87 -16.66 2.94
C GLY A 34 -7.40 -16.76 3.04
N MET A 35 -8.12 -15.64 3.22
CA MET A 35 -9.58 -15.65 3.34
C MET A 35 -10.26 -15.93 2.00
N GLU A 36 -11.25 -16.83 2.02
CA GLU A 36 -12.12 -17.08 0.88
C GLU A 36 -13.43 -16.30 1.05
N MET A 37 -13.58 -15.22 0.27
CA MET A 37 -14.71 -14.30 0.38
C MET A 37 -15.64 -14.44 -0.82
N PRO A 38 -16.97 -14.27 -0.66
CA PRO A 38 -17.96 -14.42 -1.74
C PRO A 38 -18.02 -13.20 -2.67
N PHE A 39 -16.87 -12.69 -3.10
CA PHE A 39 -16.72 -11.58 -4.04
C PHE A 39 -16.04 -12.03 -5.34
N THR A 40 -16.05 -11.14 -6.35
CA THR A 40 -15.30 -11.36 -7.60
C THR A 40 -13.83 -11.66 -7.32
N LYS A 41 -13.28 -12.68 -7.99
CA LYS A 41 -11.87 -13.09 -7.88
C LYS A 41 -10.97 -12.40 -8.91
N GLU A 42 -11.56 -11.68 -9.84
CA GLU A 42 -10.84 -11.00 -10.90
C GLU A 42 -10.25 -9.67 -10.38
N PRO A 43 -8.94 -9.40 -10.58
CA PRO A 43 -8.23 -8.28 -9.98
C PRO A 43 -8.46 -6.94 -10.70
N HIS A 44 -9.69 -6.68 -11.17
CA HIS A 44 -10.03 -5.43 -11.86
C HIS A 44 -9.98 -4.21 -10.94
N TRP A 45 -9.99 -4.40 -9.61
CA TRP A 45 -10.15 -3.33 -8.63
C TRP A 45 -9.08 -2.24 -8.77
N LEU A 46 -7.80 -2.62 -8.89
CA LEU A 46 -6.69 -1.67 -8.87
C LEU A 46 -6.74 -0.71 -10.07
N PHE A 47 -6.54 -1.23 -11.28
CA PHE A 47 -6.54 -0.37 -12.46
C PHE A 47 -7.93 0.14 -12.83
N GLY A 48 -9.00 -0.63 -12.63
CA GLY A 48 -10.35 -0.14 -12.88
C GLY A 48 -10.74 1.03 -11.98
N THR A 49 -10.23 1.07 -10.75
CA THR A 49 -10.39 2.22 -9.85
C THR A 49 -9.50 3.39 -10.27
N MET A 50 -8.23 3.17 -10.60
CA MET A 50 -7.35 4.25 -11.08
C MET A 50 -7.87 4.89 -12.37
N GLU A 51 -8.39 4.10 -13.32
CA GLU A 51 -9.00 4.61 -14.56
C GLU A 51 -10.25 5.43 -14.27
N ARG A 52 -11.11 4.97 -13.35
CA ARG A 52 -12.27 5.74 -12.89
C ARG A 52 -11.85 7.04 -12.25
N TYR A 53 -10.83 7.03 -11.38
CA TYR A 53 -10.33 8.24 -10.74
C TYR A 53 -9.76 9.22 -11.76
N LEU A 54 -8.92 8.74 -12.68
CA LEU A 54 -8.33 9.57 -13.73
C LEU A 54 -9.42 10.25 -14.58
N LYS A 55 -10.48 9.51 -14.94
CA LYS A 55 -11.62 10.07 -15.66
C LYS A 55 -12.35 11.13 -14.83
N GLN A 56 -12.64 10.86 -13.56
CA GLN A 56 -13.30 11.82 -12.68
C GLN A 56 -12.47 13.11 -12.52
N ILE A 57 -11.15 13.01 -12.40
CA ILE A 57 -10.26 14.20 -12.33
C ILE A 57 -10.34 15.01 -13.62
N GLN A 58 -10.38 14.36 -14.79
CA GLN A 58 -10.52 15.02 -16.09
C GLN A 58 -11.87 15.73 -16.25
N ASP A 59 -12.91 15.20 -15.62
CA ASP A 59 -14.27 15.75 -15.67
C ASP A 59 -14.51 16.83 -14.58
N LEU A 60 -13.53 17.11 -13.70
CA LEU A 60 -13.66 18.17 -12.70
C LEU A 60 -13.78 19.55 -13.37
N PRO A 61 -14.65 20.44 -12.85
CA PRO A 61 -14.74 21.79 -13.38
C PRO A 61 -13.41 22.53 -13.19
N PRO A 62 -13.05 23.48 -14.07
CA PRO A 62 -11.89 24.35 -13.84
C PRO A 62 -12.12 25.19 -12.59
N THR A 63 -11.56 24.77 -11.46
CA THR A 63 -11.74 25.40 -10.15
C THR A 63 -10.77 26.57 -9.92
N GLY A 64 -9.92 26.91 -10.89
CA GLY A 64 -8.81 27.87 -10.70
C GLY A 64 -7.74 27.39 -9.71
N LEU A 65 -7.92 26.20 -9.11
CA LEU A 65 -6.95 25.53 -8.27
C LEU A 65 -5.95 24.74 -9.13
N PRO A 66 -4.71 24.54 -8.66
CA PRO A 66 -3.63 23.88 -9.41
C PRO A 66 -3.85 22.37 -9.69
N GLN A 67 -5.04 21.82 -9.49
CA GLN A 67 -5.37 20.40 -9.73
C GLN A 67 -5.07 19.96 -11.16
N MET A 68 -5.39 20.80 -12.16
CA MET A 68 -5.08 20.50 -13.57
C MET A 68 -3.57 20.41 -13.84
N ASN A 69 -2.72 20.96 -12.97
CA ASN A 69 -1.27 20.94 -13.16
C ASN A 69 -0.67 19.55 -12.90
N LEU A 70 -1.17 18.76 -11.94
CA LEU A 70 -0.53 17.48 -11.59
C LEU A 70 -0.70 16.40 -12.66
N LEU A 71 -1.87 16.32 -13.31
CA LEU A 71 -2.12 15.39 -14.43
C LEU A 71 -1.13 15.61 -15.58
N GLU A 72 -0.93 16.88 -15.94
CA GLU A 72 -0.03 17.29 -17.04
C GLU A 72 1.43 17.24 -16.62
N THR A 73 1.79 17.77 -15.44
CA THR A 73 3.16 17.78 -14.89
C THR A 73 3.78 16.39 -14.87
N TYR A 74 2.99 15.37 -14.53
CA TYR A 74 3.46 13.99 -14.40
C TYR A 74 3.01 13.08 -15.54
N SER A 75 2.35 13.62 -16.57
CA SER A 75 1.82 12.85 -17.71
C SER A 75 1.05 11.60 -17.27
N LEU A 76 0.19 11.73 -16.25
CA LEU A 76 -0.38 10.58 -15.51
C LEU A 76 -1.18 9.63 -16.40
N LYS A 77 -1.82 10.12 -17.46
CA LYS A 77 -2.54 9.25 -18.40
C LYS A 77 -1.61 8.25 -19.10
N ASP A 78 -0.49 8.73 -19.65
CA ASP A 78 0.47 7.89 -20.34
C ASP A 78 1.25 7.02 -19.35
N GLU A 79 1.57 7.60 -18.18
CA GLU A 79 2.32 6.91 -17.15
C GLU A 79 1.53 5.75 -16.52
N MET A 80 0.20 5.85 -16.41
CA MET A 80 -0.64 4.71 -16.00
C MET A 80 -0.50 3.53 -16.97
N GLY A 81 -0.33 3.79 -18.27
CA GLY A 81 -0.05 2.77 -19.28
C GLY A 81 1.33 2.13 -19.10
N ASN A 82 2.34 2.91 -18.72
CA ASN A 82 3.69 2.40 -18.41
C ASN A 82 3.67 1.52 -17.14
N LEU A 83 2.98 1.98 -16.10
CA LEU A 83 2.78 1.22 -14.87
C LEU A 83 2.08 -0.11 -15.15
N ARG A 84 0.99 -0.08 -15.94
CA ARG A 84 0.28 -1.30 -16.36
C ARG A 84 1.21 -2.31 -17.02
N LYS A 85 1.99 -1.90 -18.02
CA LYS A 85 2.95 -2.78 -18.71
C LYS A 85 3.99 -3.38 -17.75
N LEU A 86 4.50 -2.58 -16.81
CA LEU A 86 5.44 -3.06 -15.80
C LEU A 86 4.79 -4.15 -14.92
N LEU A 87 3.57 -3.92 -14.44
CA LEU A 87 2.88 -4.86 -13.56
C LEU A 87 2.36 -6.10 -14.30
N ASP A 88 1.97 -5.99 -15.57
CA ASP A 88 1.65 -7.14 -16.42
C ASP A 88 2.87 -8.08 -16.58
N SER A 89 4.09 -7.52 -16.53
CA SER A 89 5.35 -8.29 -16.53
C SER A 89 5.84 -8.71 -15.13
N THR A 90 5.03 -8.49 -14.09
CA THR A 90 5.38 -8.77 -12.68
C THR A 90 4.31 -9.69 -12.09
N PRO A 91 4.51 -11.01 -12.13
CA PRO A 91 3.53 -11.94 -11.57
C PRO A 91 3.27 -11.66 -10.09
N SER A 92 1.99 -11.56 -9.72
CA SER A 92 1.56 -11.45 -8.32
C SER A 92 0.27 -12.25 -8.16
N PRO A 93 0.19 -13.19 -7.18
CA PRO A 93 -1.03 -13.92 -6.91
C PRO A 93 -2.19 -12.99 -6.56
N VAL A 94 -3.37 -13.31 -7.06
CA VAL A 94 -4.61 -12.62 -6.68
C VAL A 94 -5.16 -13.25 -5.41
N VAL A 95 -5.29 -12.43 -4.36
CA VAL A 95 -5.72 -12.83 -3.01
C VAL A 95 -6.70 -11.79 -2.47
N PHE A 96 -7.40 -12.08 -1.38
CA PHE A 96 -8.23 -11.07 -0.74
C PHE A 96 -7.34 -10.10 0.04
N CYS A 97 -7.19 -8.89 -0.49
CA CYS A 97 -6.32 -7.84 0.06
C CYS A 97 -7.13 -6.85 0.90
N HIS A 98 -6.48 -6.27 1.90
CA HIS A 98 -7.03 -5.15 2.66
C HIS A 98 -7.00 -3.86 1.83
N ASN A 99 -5.92 -3.67 1.06
CA ASN A 99 -5.59 -2.53 0.20
C ASN A 99 -5.26 -1.21 0.92
N ASP A 100 -5.32 -1.16 2.25
CA ASP A 100 -5.07 0.07 3.04
C ASP A 100 -4.49 -0.24 4.44
N VAL A 101 -3.43 -1.04 4.51
CA VAL A 101 -2.76 -1.43 5.76
C VAL A 101 -1.81 -0.32 6.25
N GLN A 102 -2.36 0.85 6.57
CA GLN A 102 -1.68 1.94 7.27
C GLN A 102 -1.77 1.78 8.81
N GLU A 103 -0.96 2.50 9.56
CA GLU A 103 -0.89 2.43 11.04
C GLU A 103 -2.23 2.69 11.72
N GLY A 104 -3.05 3.57 11.15
CA GLY A 104 -4.40 3.88 11.66
C GLY A 104 -5.37 2.70 11.62
N ASN A 105 -5.13 1.76 10.69
CA ASN A 105 -5.96 0.57 10.46
C ASN A 105 -5.41 -0.68 11.16
N ILE A 106 -4.35 -0.54 11.98
CA ILE A 106 -3.75 -1.61 12.75
C ILE A 106 -3.92 -1.30 14.23
N LEU A 107 -4.84 -2.00 14.89
CA LEU A 107 -5.15 -1.80 16.29
C LEU A 107 -4.28 -2.69 17.18
N LEU A 108 -3.58 -2.09 18.14
CA LEU A 108 -2.94 -2.77 19.25
C LEU A 108 -3.98 -2.99 20.37
N LEU A 109 -4.31 -4.26 20.61
CA LEU A 109 -5.31 -4.66 21.59
C LEU A 109 -4.77 -4.49 23.02
N SER A 110 -5.63 -4.00 23.92
CA SER A 110 -5.28 -3.74 25.32
C SER A 110 -5.58 -4.92 26.26
N GLU A 111 -6.24 -5.97 25.77
CA GLU A 111 -6.72 -7.06 26.62
C GLU A 111 -5.62 -8.10 26.92
N PRO A 112 -5.31 -8.35 28.21
CA PRO A 112 -4.36 -9.40 28.58
C PRO A 112 -4.93 -10.79 28.26
N GLY A 113 -4.18 -11.61 27.53
CA GLY A 113 -4.49 -13.02 27.28
C GLY A 113 -4.97 -13.36 25.88
N THR A 114 -5.11 -12.38 24.96
CA THR A 114 -5.31 -12.70 23.55
C THR A 114 -3.98 -13.16 22.92
N PRO A 115 -3.96 -14.29 22.19
CA PRO A 115 -2.74 -14.76 21.52
C PRO A 115 -2.30 -13.84 20.39
N ASP A 116 -3.24 -13.09 19.81
CA ASP A 116 -3.00 -12.08 18.80
C ASP A 116 -3.10 -10.68 19.44
N ARG A 117 -2.08 -9.84 19.27
CA ARG A 117 -2.01 -8.48 19.83
C ARG A 117 -2.48 -7.42 18.83
N LEU A 118 -2.46 -7.74 17.54
CA LEU A 118 -2.88 -6.85 16.45
C LEU A 118 -4.18 -7.30 15.78
N MET A 119 -5.01 -6.31 15.41
CA MET A 119 -6.22 -6.47 14.61
C MET A 119 -6.24 -5.45 13.46
N LEU A 120 -6.54 -5.93 12.25
CA LEU A 120 -6.80 -5.07 11.11
C LEU A 120 -8.26 -4.61 11.12
N VAL A 121 -8.50 -3.35 10.78
CA VAL A 121 -9.84 -2.73 10.70
C VAL A 121 -9.95 -1.84 9.46
N ASP A 122 -11.17 -1.40 9.18
CA ASP A 122 -11.51 -0.53 8.05
C ASP A 122 -11.29 -1.15 6.66
N PHE A 123 -12.15 -2.11 6.35
CA PHE A 123 -12.11 -2.87 5.09
C PHE A 123 -12.77 -2.14 3.90
N GLU A 124 -12.83 -0.80 3.92
CA GLU A 124 -13.51 0.01 2.88
C GLU A 124 -12.96 -0.26 1.48
N TYR A 125 -11.64 -0.42 1.36
CA TYR A 125 -10.95 -0.67 0.10
C TYR A 125 -10.74 -2.16 -0.18
N SER A 126 -11.14 -3.06 0.71
CA SER A 126 -10.78 -4.48 0.60
C SER A 126 -11.43 -5.16 -0.62
N SER A 127 -10.65 -5.94 -1.34
CA SER A 127 -11.07 -6.63 -2.55
C SER A 127 -10.14 -7.80 -2.88
N TYR A 128 -10.54 -8.68 -3.80
CA TYR A 128 -9.53 -9.49 -4.48
C TYR A 128 -8.64 -8.56 -5.31
N ASN A 129 -7.34 -8.64 -5.07
CA ASN A 129 -6.32 -7.81 -5.71
C ASN A 129 -4.97 -8.55 -5.70
N TYR A 130 -3.96 -7.97 -6.33
CA TYR A 130 -2.60 -8.49 -6.33
C TYR A 130 -1.98 -8.38 -4.94
N ARG A 131 -1.46 -9.48 -4.41
CA ARG A 131 -0.74 -9.52 -3.12
C ARG A 131 0.36 -8.46 -3.04
N GLY A 132 1.09 -8.26 -4.14
CA GLY A 132 2.17 -7.30 -4.23
C GLY A 132 1.71 -5.88 -3.91
N PHE A 133 0.46 -5.53 -4.25
CA PHE A 133 -0.11 -4.22 -3.92
C PHE A 133 -0.26 -4.02 -2.43
N ASP A 134 -0.81 -5.00 -1.69
CA ASP A 134 -1.07 -4.81 -0.26
C ASP A 134 0.24 -4.72 0.54
N ILE A 135 1.22 -5.57 0.20
CA ILE A 135 2.57 -5.54 0.81
C ILE A 135 3.30 -4.25 0.43
N GLY A 136 3.33 -3.91 -0.87
CA GLY A 136 3.99 -2.71 -1.36
C GLY A 136 3.36 -1.43 -0.79
N ASN A 137 2.04 -1.40 -0.66
CA ASN A 137 1.31 -0.32 -0.01
C ASN A 137 1.71 -0.17 1.45
N HIS A 138 1.70 -1.27 2.21
CA HIS A 138 2.13 -1.24 3.61
C HIS A 138 3.55 -0.70 3.78
N PHE A 139 4.48 -1.05 2.87
CA PHE A 139 5.84 -0.48 2.88
C PHE A 139 5.87 1.02 2.58
N CYS A 140 5.00 1.51 1.68
CA CYS A 140 4.85 2.94 1.45
C CYS A 140 4.38 3.68 2.73
N GLU A 141 3.50 3.07 3.53
CA GLU A 141 2.97 3.69 4.75
C GLU A 141 4.03 3.89 5.85
N TRP A 142 5.19 3.24 5.77
CA TRP A 142 6.30 3.53 6.69
C TRP A 142 6.89 4.95 6.51
N VAL A 143 6.59 5.60 5.38
CA VAL A 143 7.08 6.93 5.02
C VAL A 143 6.17 8.03 5.54
N TYR A 144 4.87 7.79 5.67
CA TYR A 144 3.86 8.83 5.84
C TYR A 144 3.29 8.81 7.26
N ASP A 145 3.48 9.91 7.99
CA ASP A 145 2.86 10.14 9.30
C ASP A 145 1.70 11.12 9.15
N TYR A 146 0.48 10.64 9.39
CA TYR A 146 -0.77 11.40 9.28
C TYR A 146 -1.18 12.10 10.59
N THR A 147 -0.35 12.04 11.63
CA THR A 147 -0.60 12.69 12.93
C THR A 147 0.09 14.05 13.06
N HIS A 148 0.68 14.55 11.99
CA HIS A 148 1.36 15.84 11.99
C HIS A 148 0.37 16.98 12.25
N GLU A 149 0.64 17.79 13.27
CA GLU A 149 -0.29 18.81 13.78
C GLU A 149 -0.36 20.08 12.90
N GLU A 150 0.60 20.28 12.00
CA GLU A 150 0.68 21.47 11.14
C GLU A 150 0.39 21.11 9.68
N TRP A 151 -0.14 22.07 8.90
CA TRP A 151 -0.32 21.94 7.45
C TRP A 151 0.96 21.42 6.79
N PRO A 152 0.91 20.39 5.92
CA PRO A 152 -0.27 19.81 5.26
C PRO A 152 -0.99 18.68 6.03
N PHE A 153 -0.78 18.58 7.35
CA PHE A 153 -1.34 17.54 8.23
C PHE A 153 -0.85 16.12 7.93
N TYR A 154 0.27 16.03 7.22
CA TYR A 154 1.08 14.81 7.13
C TYR A 154 2.56 15.17 7.06
N LYS A 155 3.42 14.20 7.40
CA LYS A 155 4.86 14.32 7.22
C LYS A 155 5.40 13.09 6.50
N ALA A 156 6.07 13.31 5.36
CA ALA A 156 6.73 12.24 4.62
C ALA A 156 8.23 12.19 4.96
N GLN A 157 8.74 11.02 5.35
CA GLN A 157 10.16 10.77 5.58
C GLN A 157 10.68 9.70 4.62
N PRO A 158 11.20 10.07 3.42
CA PRO A 158 11.64 9.10 2.42
C PRO A 158 12.65 8.07 2.92
N ALA A 159 13.53 8.48 3.83
CA ALA A 159 14.54 7.62 4.43
C ALA A 159 13.94 6.51 5.29
N ASP A 160 12.65 6.61 5.64
CA ASP A 160 11.96 5.66 6.48
C ASP A 160 11.32 4.48 5.75
N TYR A 161 11.26 4.52 4.42
CA TYR A 161 10.87 3.36 3.60
C TYR A 161 11.73 2.14 3.99
N PRO A 162 11.15 0.94 4.16
CA PRO A 162 11.86 -0.20 4.72
C PRO A 162 13.10 -0.52 3.88
N SER A 163 14.24 -0.68 4.55
CA SER A 163 15.45 -1.19 3.91
C SER A 163 15.23 -2.61 3.40
N ARG A 164 16.07 -3.09 2.47
CA ARG A 164 16.02 -4.47 1.98
C ARG A 164 15.98 -5.51 3.11
N GLY A 165 16.73 -5.29 4.19
CA GLY A 165 16.73 -6.18 5.36
C GLY A 165 15.39 -6.20 6.09
N GLN A 166 14.75 -5.05 6.26
CA GLN A 166 13.41 -4.92 6.87
C GLN A 166 12.32 -5.51 5.97
N GLN A 167 12.40 -5.30 4.66
CA GLN A 167 11.46 -5.90 3.70
C GLN A 167 11.56 -7.43 3.72
N LEU A 168 12.78 -7.99 3.70
CA LEU A 168 13.00 -9.43 3.80
C LEU A 168 12.55 -10.00 5.15
N HIS A 169 12.71 -9.24 6.24
CA HIS A 169 12.17 -9.62 7.55
C HIS A 169 10.65 -9.76 7.52
N PHE A 170 9.93 -8.79 6.95
CA PHE A 170 8.49 -8.85 6.77
C PHE A 170 8.10 -10.04 5.86
N ILE A 171 8.72 -10.14 4.69
CA ILE A 171 8.47 -11.18 3.69
C ILE A 171 8.67 -12.58 4.27
N ARG A 172 9.70 -12.81 5.08
CA ARG A 172 9.93 -14.10 5.76
C ARG A 172 8.77 -14.51 6.65
N HIS A 173 8.28 -13.60 7.48
CA HIS A 173 7.16 -13.89 8.39
C HIS A 173 5.85 -14.05 7.64
N TYR A 174 5.66 -13.28 6.57
CA TYR A 174 4.53 -13.44 5.65
C TYR A 174 4.53 -14.84 5.00
N LEU A 175 5.65 -15.22 4.37
CA LEU A 175 5.77 -16.51 3.68
C LEU A 175 5.71 -17.69 4.66
N ALA A 176 6.28 -17.57 5.86
CA ALA A 176 6.20 -18.61 6.89
C ALA A 176 4.76 -18.93 7.28
N GLU A 177 3.87 -17.93 7.35
CA GLU A 177 2.45 -18.15 7.63
C GLU A 177 1.71 -18.68 6.38
N VAL A 178 1.98 -18.15 5.18
CA VAL A 178 1.37 -18.65 3.93
C VAL A 178 1.73 -20.11 3.66
N LYS A 179 2.97 -20.49 3.95
CA LYS A 179 3.55 -21.82 3.70
C LYS A 179 3.51 -22.74 4.92
N LYS A 180 2.69 -22.39 5.91
CA LYS A 180 2.57 -23.14 7.14
C LYS A 180 2.14 -24.58 6.85
N GLY A 181 2.97 -25.54 7.27
CA GLY A 181 2.75 -26.97 7.04
C GLY A 181 3.37 -27.52 5.75
N GLU A 182 3.96 -26.67 4.91
CA GLU A 182 4.77 -27.11 3.76
C GLU A 182 6.24 -27.30 4.17
N THR A 183 6.92 -28.30 3.61
CA THR A 183 8.37 -28.46 3.74
C THR A 183 9.04 -27.84 2.51
N ILE A 184 9.70 -26.70 2.70
CA ILE A 184 10.35 -25.95 1.63
C ILE A 184 11.87 -26.01 1.84
N SER A 185 12.63 -26.24 0.77
CA SER A 185 14.09 -26.20 0.84
C SER A 185 14.58 -24.77 1.14
N GLN A 186 15.77 -24.62 1.72
CA GLN A 186 16.33 -23.29 1.94
C GLN A 186 16.56 -22.52 0.63
N GLU A 187 16.82 -23.22 -0.47
CA GLU A 187 17.03 -22.60 -1.78
C GLU A 187 15.72 -22.04 -2.34
N ASP A 188 14.63 -22.82 -2.29
CA ASP A 188 13.31 -22.39 -2.72
C ASP A 188 12.79 -21.25 -1.85
N GLN A 189 13.01 -21.31 -0.54
CA GLN A 189 12.64 -20.24 0.40
C GLN A 189 13.35 -18.93 0.05
N ARG A 190 14.66 -18.96 -0.20
CA ARG A 190 15.41 -17.77 -0.63
C ARG A 190 14.89 -17.22 -1.96
N LYS A 191 14.59 -18.10 -2.92
CA LYS A 191 14.02 -17.67 -4.20
C LYS A 191 12.66 -17.00 -4.04
N LEU A 192 11.76 -17.57 -3.25
CA LEU A 192 10.45 -16.98 -2.95
C LEU A 192 10.57 -15.62 -2.26
N GLU A 193 11.54 -15.46 -1.35
CA GLU A 193 11.83 -14.19 -0.69
C GLU A 193 12.28 -13.11 -1.69
N GLU A 194 13.21 -13.43 -2.59
CA GLU A 194 13.69 -12.49 -3.61
C GLU A 194 12.61 -12.14 -4.65
N ASP A 195 11.85 -13.14 -5.11
CA ASP A 195 10.76 -12.93 -6.06
C ASP A 195 9.69 -12.01 -5.46
N LEU A 196 9.30 -12.24 -4.20
CA LEU A 196 8.32 -11.39 -3.51
C LEU A 196 8.86 -10.01 -3.17
N LEU A 197 10.17 -9.87 -2.96
CA LEU A 197 10.82 -8.56 -2.80
C LEU A 197 10.69 -7.72 -4.08
N VAL A 198 10.96 -8.31 -5.25
CA VAL A 198 10.80 -7.64 -6.55
C VAL A 198 9.32 -7.33 -6.81
N GLU A 199 8.43 -8.29 -6.56
CA GLU A 199 6.98 -8.12 -6.68
C GLU A 199 6.50 -6.92 -5.85
N ALA A 200 6.76 -6.90 -4.54
CA ALA A 200 6.29 -5.86 -3.63
C ALA A 200 6.78 -4.46 -4.03
N ASN A 201 8.06 -4.31 -4.40
CA ASN A 201 8.59 -2.99 -4.77
C ASN A 201 8.05 -2.46 -6.11
N ARG A 202 7.76 -3.34 -7.08
CA ARG A 202 7.10 -2.91 -8.32
C ARG A 202 5.66 -2.51 -8.07
N TYR A 203 4.94 -3.25 -7.24
CA TYR A 203 3.56 -2.91 -6.87
C TYR A 203 3.45 -1.74 -5.87
N ALA A 204 4.49 -1.42 -5.11
CA ALA A 204 4.57 -0.19 -4.31
C ALA A 204 4.45 1.07 -5.18
N LEU A 205 4.93 1.02 -6.42
CA LEU A 205 4.68 2.08 -7.41
C LEU A 205 3.18 2.28 -7.66
N ALA A 206 2.39 1.20 -7.76
CA ALA A 206 0.96 1.33 -7.90
C ALA A 206 0.29 1.90 -6.66
N SER A 207 0.82 1.66 -5.46
CA SER A 207 0.34 2.35 -4.25
C SER A 207 0.55 3.86 -4.34
N HIS A 208 1.74 4.32 -4.73
CA HIS A 208 1.97 5.75 -4.96
C HIS A 208 1.03 6.34 -6.01
N PHE A 209 0.85 5.64 -7.13
CA PHE A 209 0.00 6.11 -8.22
C PHE A 209 -1.48 6.17 -7.82
N PHE A 210 -1.98 5.11 -7.19
CA PHE A 210 -3.36 4.99 -6.72
C PHE A 210 -3.71 6.10 -5.72
N TRP A 211 -2.92 6.23 -4.65
CA TRP A 211 -3.18 7.22 -3.61
C TRP A 211 -2.94 8.65 -4.06
N GLY A 212 -2.05 8.87 -5.04
CA GLY A 212 -1.89 10.16 -5.70
C GLY A 212 -3.16 10.58 -6.45
N LEU A 213 -3.75 9.68 -7.25
CA LEU A 213 -5.01 9.96 -7.97
C LEU A 213 -6.18 10.15 -7.00
N TRP A 214 -6.31 9.26 -6.01
CA TRP A 214 -7.32 9.38 -4.96
C TRP A 214 -7.25 10.76 -4.29
N SER A 215 -6.04 11.21 -3.97
CA SER A 215 -5.84 12.46 -3.25
C SER A 215 -6.17 13.70 -4.09
N ILE A 216 -5.89 13.69 -5.41
CA ILE A 216 -6.36 14.76 -6.31
C ILE A 216 -7.90 14.89 -6.26
N LEU A 217 -8.62 13.77 -6.26
CA LEU A 217 -10.08 13.79 -6.12
C LEU A 217 -10.53 14.33 -4.76
N GLN A 218 -9.90 13.87 -3.68
CA GLN A 218 -10.22 14.35 -2.34
C GLN A 218 -10.01 15.86 -2.20
N ALA A 219 -8.99 16.43 -2.84
CA ALA A 219 -8.78 17.88 -2.85
C ALA A 219 -9.95 18.68 -3.42
N SER A 220 -10.83 18.06 -4.21
CA SER A 220 -12.02 18.69 -4.80
C SER A 220 -13.33 18.36 -4.08
N MET A 221 -13.36 17.31 -3.26
CA MET A 221 -14.60 16.75 -2.69
C MET A 221 -14.60 16.68 -1.16
N SER A 222 -13.43 16.59 -0.54
CA SER A 222 -13.30 16.41 0.90
C SER A 222 -13.59 17.71 1.65
N THR A 223 -14.19 17.56 2.82
CA THR A 223 -14.37 18.65 3.80
C THR A 223 -13.37 18.55 4.95
N ILE A 224 -12.54 17.49 4.97
CA ILE A 224 -11.50 17.29 5.97
C ILE A 224 -10.34 18.23 5.65
N GLU A 225 -9.86 18.92 6.67
CA GLU A 225 -8.71 19.80 6.56
C GLU A 225 -7.43 18.97 6.45
N PHE A 226 -6.99 18.71 5.21
CA PHE A 226 -5.80 17.94 4.88
C PHE A 226 -5.20 18.43 3.57
N GLY A 227 -3.86 18.52 3.48
CA GLY A 227 -3.16 18.97 2.27
C GLY A 227 -3.12 17.90 1.19
N TYR A 228 -4.29 17.60 0.59
CA TYR A 228 -4.45 16.54 -0.40
C TYR A 228 -3.61 16.78 -1.67
N LEU A 229 -3.46 18.02 -2.15
CA LEU A 229 -2.64 18.26 -3.36
C LEU A 229 -1.15 18.10 -3.08
N GLU A 230 -0.68 18.56 -1.92
CA GLU A 230 0.69 18.35 -1.44
C GLU A 230 0.98 16.87 -1.30
N TYR A 231 0.05 16.13 -0.71
CA TYR A 231 0.15 14.69 -0.55
C TYR A 231 0.19 13.97 -1.91
N ALA A 232 -0.73 14.30 -2.82
CA ALA A 232 -0.73 13.76 -4.18
C ALA A 232 0.61 13.98 -4.87
N GLN A 233 1.13 15.21 -4.82
CA GLN A 233 2.42 15.56 -5.39
C GLN A 233 3.55 14.74 -4.75
N SER A 234 3.57 14.59 -3.42
CA SER A 234 4.54 13.76 -2.69
C SER A 234 4.52 12.31 -3.18
N ARG A 235 3.33 11.71 -3.33
CA ARG A 235 3.18 10.33 -3.83
C ARG A 235 3.72 10.20 -5.25
N PHE A 236 3.39 11.09 -6.17
CA PHE A 236 3.91 11.04 -7.56
C PHE A 236 5.42 11.28 -7.63
N GLN A 237 5.99 12.20 -6.83
CA GLN A 237 7.44 12.38 -6.77
C GLN A 237 8.17 11.09 -6.34
N PHE A 238 7.61 10.37 -5.35
CA PHE A 238 8.17 9.11 -4.90
C PHE A 238 8.01 7.99 -5.92
N TYR A 239 6.87 7.93 -6.60
CA TYR A 239 6.64 7.02 -7.72
C TYR A 239 7.80 7.11 -8.73
N PHE A 240 8.09 8.31 -9.25
CA PHE A 240 9.15 8.49 -10.24
C PHE A 240 10.55 8.22 -9.68
N ARG A 241 10.81 8.61 -8.42
CA ARG A 241 12.08 8.34 -7.75
C ARG A 241 12.34 6.83 -7.62
N GLN A 242 11.38 6.07 -7.11
CA GLN A 242 11.50 4.62 -6.93
C GLN A 242 11.54 3.88 -8.28
N LYS A 243 10.71 4.30 -9.26
CA LYS A 243 10.74 3.73 -10.62
C LYS A 243 12.14 3.86 -11.25
N GLY A 244 12.80 5.01 -11.06
CA GLY A 244 14.17 5.24 -11.53
C GLY A 244 15.20 4.32 -10.88
N GLN A 245 15.04 4.00 -9.60
CA GLN A 245 15.92 3.05 -8.88
C GLN A 245 15.73 1.61 -9.36
N LEU A 246 14.49 1.22 -9.71
CA LEU A 246 14.17 -0.11 -10.22
C LEU A 246 14.63 -0.31 -11.68
N SER A 247 14.68 0.76 -12.47
CA SER A 247 15.13 0.74 -13.88
C SER A 247 16.65 0.82 -14.03
N GLY A 248 17.38 1.06 -12.93
CA GLY A 248 18.84 1.15 -12.90
C GLY A 248 19.58 -0.19 -12.95
N PHE A 249 18.86 -1.32 -12.99
CA PHE A 249 19.44 -2.64 -13.17
C PHE A 249 19.26 -3.08 -14.62
N PRO A 250 20.34 -3.29 -15.40
CA PRO A 250 20.21 -3.87 -16.73
C PRO A 250 19.61 -5.27 -16.59
N SER A 251 18.62 -5.57 -17.43
CA SER A 251 18.16 -6.92 -17.69
C SER A 251 19.38 -7.73 -18.16
N SER A 252 19.92 -8.56 -17.28
CA SER A 252 20.91 -9.58 -17.63
C SER A 252 20.32 -10.60 -18.59
#